data_AF-A0A1N6KHR4-F1
#
_entry.id   AF-A0A1N6KHR4-F1
#
_cell.length_a   1.000
_cell.length_b   1.000
_cell.length_c   1.000
_cell.angle_alpha   90.00
_cell.angle_beta   90.00
_cell.angle_gamma   90.00
#
_symmetry.space_group_name_H-M   'P 1'
#
loop_
_entity.id
_entity.type
_entity.pdbx_description
1 polymer ?
#
loop_
_entity_poly.entity_id
_entity_poly.type
_entity_poly.pdbx_seq_one_letter_code
_entity_poly.pdbx_strand_id
1 'polypeptide(L)'
;MTPPQNHALLIGVETYCDNELLPDVAYAEADIAAMRKALVRLGYKEENVTLLVGEDATKIAIEEHVRGLVETRLQADDTLLFFFVGHGLAVKRANYLACWDTRYQDLRGTGIDLAALIREFRRSPGTHIQAYLDCTRGEFANAPSMSAPSLEKALETAEHWACFTASEFDQTSHASGRLKHGIWAHHLVQALSGAAPEILVDNRFLTAGHLQDYLTNKIPLTIRDTLKTRQIQTPWYAGSHGRDFLIADLSPVVKRKGAATPAKTNPAKEFVLRSEDRVTVRSLSGFKSGVHRIPKVLDRRAEDWGYDVAHADLENDLAETHKSIRANMNYTRKQIEVFPPKGGFGSIRTPDFQYTISVALDGDPIEAVFTREVSDIRHPDILLDEGFTAIFDATFKSIRLSFEERIKVEDLIDKAEAQQLPIDYPHDCSSCSFKVPDRGQIHVNEDHLSLTYPSGMPLEQLTTALGQALRMLPRGDDAKSLPPPAQGQFE
;
A
#
# COMPACT_ATOMS: atom_id res chain seq x y z
N MET A 1 -2.31 -28.35 17.25
CA MET A 1 -3.33 -27.29 17.02
C MET A 1 -3.39 -27.05 15.52
N THR A 2 -4.59 -26.90 14.96
CA THR A 2 -4.77 -26.52 13.56
C THR A 2 -4.20 -25.10 13.37
N PRO A 3 -3.46 -24.81 12.28
CA PRO A 3 -2.98 -23.46 12.04
C PRO A 3 -4.14 -22.46 11.93
N PRO A 4 -3.99 -21.21 12.40
CA PRO A 4 -5.02 -20.18 12.28
C PRO A 4 -5.48 -20.01 10.84
N GLN A 5 -6.78 -19.80 10.66
CA GLN A 5 -7.41 -19.62 9.37
C GLN A 5 -8.00 -18.23 9.21
N ASN A 6 -8.02 -17.78 7.95
CA ASN A 6 -8.64 -16.53 7.56
C ASN A 6 -10.02 -16.81 6.96
N HIS A 7 -11.03 -16.15 7.51
CA HIS A 7 -12.43 -16.22 7.10
C HIS A 7 -12.91 -14.83 6.69
N ALA A 8 -13.76 -14.75 5.66
CA ALA A 8 -14.34 -13.48 5.23
C ALA A 8 -15.84 -13.61 4.95
N LEU A 9 -16.61 -12.63 5.41
CA LEU A 9 -18.01 -12.41 5.06
C LEU A 9 -18.11 -11.07 4.33
N LEU A 10 -18.37 -11.12 3.03
CA LEU A 10 -18.42 -9.96 2.15
C LEU A 10 -19.87 -9.73 1.73
N ILE A 11 -20.44 -8.57 2.08
CA ILE A 11 -21.85 -8.24 1.89
C ILE A 11 -21.97 -6.97 1.06
N GLY A 12 -22.61 -7.05 -0.10
CA GLY A 12 -22.82 -5.92 -1.00
C GLY A 12 -24.28 -5.77 -1.38
N VAL A 13 -24.88 -4.65 -1.01
CA VAL A 13 -26.28 -4.36 -1.35
C VAL A 13 -26.32 -3.14 -2.27
N GLU A 14 -26.38 -3.42 -3.58
CA GLU A 14 -26.43 -2.38 -4.62
C GLU A 14 -27.85 -1.89 -4.86
N THR A 15 -28.81 -2.82 -4.94
CA THR A 15 -30.24 -2.52 -5.10
C THR A 15 -31.03 -3.08 -3.92
N TYR A 16 -32.15 -2.45 -3.60
CA TYR A 16 -33.00 -2.80 -2.47
C TYR A 16 -34.39 -3.24 -2.93
N CYS A 17 -35.04 -4.14 -2.18
CA CYS A 17 -36.44 -4.51 -2.43
C CYS A 17 -37.38 -3.30 -2.27
N ASP A 18 -37.08 -2.42 -1.32
CA ASP A 18 -37.77 -1.15 -1.06
C ASP A 18 -37.01 0.03 -1.70
N ASN A 19 -36.71 -0.05 -3.02
CA ASN A 19 -35.86 0.92 -3.71
C ASN A 19 -36.44 2.34 -3.82
N GLU A 20 -37.74 2.52 -3.58
CA GLU A 20 -38.37 3.84 -3.50
C GLU A 20 -37.85 4.66 -2.31
N LEU A 21 -37.55 3.98 -1.19
CA LEU A 21 -37.07 4.60 0.04
C LEU A 21 -35.58 4.33 0.29
N LEU A 22 -35.00 3.32 -0.36
CA LEU A 22 -33.58 2.98 -0.29
C LEU A 22 -32.98 3.02 -1.71
N PRO A 23 -32.41 4.15 -2.15
CA PRO A 23 -31.83 4.28 -3.47
C PRO A 23 -30.62 3.35 -3.66
N ASP A 24 -30.27 3.13 -4.93
CA ASP A 24 -29.18 2.24 -5.26
C ASP A 24 -27.81 2.76 -4.78
N VAL A 25 -26.95 1.84 -4.34
CA VAL A 25 -25.57 2.10 -3.95
C VAL A 25 -24.64 1.63 -5.08
N ALA A 26 -24.23 2.58 -5.92
CA ALA A 26 -23.46 2.28 -7.13
C ALA A 26 -22.18 1.49 -6.84
N TYR A 27 -21.98 0.41 -7.60
CA TYR A 27 -20.79 -0.45 -7.60
C TYR A 27 -20.58 -1.29 -6.33
N ALA A 28 -21.57 -1.43 -5.46
CA ALA A 28 -21.43 -2.24 -4.25
C ALA A 28 -21.04 -3.69 -4.58
N GLU A 29 -21.65 -4.30 -5.61
CA GLU A 29 -21.31 -5.67 -6.03
C GLU A 29 -19.91 -5.76 -6.65
N ALA A 30 -19.51 -4.72 -7.39
CA ALA A 30 -18.17 -4.64 -7.99
C ALA A 30 -17.08 -4.52 -6.91
N ASP A 31 -17.35 -3.79 -5.83
CA ASP A 31 -16.46 -3.66 -4.67
C ASP A 31 -16.32 -5.00 -3.93
N ILE A 32 -17.41 -5.76 -3.75
CA ILE A 32 -17.36 -7.11 -3.18
C ILE A 32 -16.53 -8.07 -4.05
N ALA A 33 -16.73 -8.04 -5.37
CA ALA A 33 -15.95 -8.86 -6.30
C ALA A 33 -14.45 -8.53 -6.26
N ALA A 34 -14.11 -7.23 -6.19
CA ALA A 34 -12.73 -6.77 -6.10
C ALA A 34 -12.08 -7.17 -4.76
N MET A 35 -12.82 -7.04 -3.65
CA MET A 35 -12.37 -7.48 -2.33
C MET A 35 -12.13 -8.99 -2.29
N ARG A 36 -13.07 -9.81 -2.77
CA ARG A 36 -12.90 -11.27 -2.86
C ARG A 36 -11.59 -11.62 -3.56
N LYS A 37 -11.34 -10.99 -4.71
CA LYS A 37 -10.12 -11.22 -5.49
C LYS A 37 -8.85 -10.84 -4.71
N ALA A 38 -8.88 -9.73 -3.97
CA ALA A 38 -7.77 -9.32 -3.12
C ALA A 38 -7.51 -10.33 -2.00
N LEU A 39 -8.55 -10.78 -1.29
CA LEU A 39 -8.42 -11.71 -0.18
C LEU A 39 -7.95 -13.10 -0.61
N VAL A 40 -8.49 -13.64 -1.71
CA VAL A 40 -8.02 -14.92 -2.26
C VAL A 40 -6.55 -14.83 -2.68
N ARG A 41 -6.13 -13.68 -3.24
CA ARG A 41 -4.71 -13.41 -3.53
C ARG A 41 -3.86 -13.35 -2.26
N LEU A 42 -4.39 -12.76 -1.21
CA LEU A 42 -3.79 -12.65 0.12
C LEU A 42 -3.71 -13.98 0.88
N GLY A 43 -4.28 -15.05 0.33
CA GLY A 43 -4.17 -16.40 0.87
C GLY A 43 -5.40 -16.87 1.65
N TYR A 44 -6.51 -16.13 1.62
CA TYR A 44 -7.79 -16.65 2.07
C TYR A 44 -8.18 -17.81 1.16
N LYS A 45 -8.60 -18.93 1.75
CA LYS A 45 -9.14 -20.06 0.99
C LYS A 45 -10.50 -19.68 0.43
N GLU A 46 -10.80 -20.07 -0.81
CA GLU A 46 -12.06 -19.68 -1.45
C GLU A 46 -13.28 -20.17 -0.66
N GLU A 47 -13.20 -21.37 -0.07
CA GLU A 47 -14.26 -21.94 0.77
C GLU A 47 -14.48 -21.19 2.10
N ASN A 48 -13.55 -20.32 2.49
CA ASN A 48 -13.64 -19.48 3.69
C ASN A 48 -14.08 -18.04 3.37
N VAL A 49 -14.33 -17.70 2.09
CA VAL A 49 -14.81 -16.38 1.67
C VAL A 49 -16.25 -16.50 1.21
N THR A 50 -17.18 -16.09 2.08
CA THR A 50 -18.62 -16.05 1.80
C THR A 50 -19.00 -14.71 1.19
N LEU A 51 -19.82 -14.74 0.14
CA LEU A 51 -20.42 -13.55 -0.48
C LEU A 51 -21.93 -13.58 -0.26
N LEU A 52 -22.49 -12.45 0.16
CA LEU A 52 -23.93 -12.21 0.14
C LEU A 52 -24.15 -10.90 -0.65
N VAL A 53 -24.62 -11.00 -1.88
CA VAL A 53 -24.75 -9.86 -2.80
C VAL A 53 -26.16 -9.77 -3.35
N GLY A 54 -26.65 -8.55 -3.54
CA GLY A 54 -28.00 -8.32 -4.09
C GLY A 54 -29.07 -9.04 -3.27
N GLU A 55 -29.95 -9.79 -3.93
CA GLU A 55 -31.08 -10.50 -3.30
C GLU A 55 -30.67 -11.57 -2.29
N ASP A 56 -29.42 -12.05 -2.32
CA ASP A 56 -28.90 -13.01 -1.32
C ASP A 56 -28.57 -12.33 0.02
N ALA A 57 -28.37 -11.00 0.02
CA ALA A 57 -28.02 -10.23 1.20
C ALA A 57 -29.24 -9.88 2.09
N THR A 58 -30.07 -10.87 2.38
CA THR A 58 -31.21 -10.72 3.29
C THR A 58 -30.78 -10.70 4.75
N LYS A 59 -31.60 -10.10 5.62
CA LYS A 59 -31.34 -10.11 7.06
C LYS A 59 -31.14 -11.52 7.61
N ILE A 60 -32.02 -12.45 7.25
CA ILE A 60 -31.98 -13.84 7.72
C ILE A 60 -30.68 -14.51 7.26
N ALA A 61 -30.32 -14.38 5.98
CA ALA A 61 -29.11 -15.00 5.45
C ALA A 61 -27.85 -14.46 6.15
N ILE A 62 -27.77 -13.16 6.40
CA ILE A 62 -26.63 -12.55 7.09
C ILE A 62 -26.55 -13.06 8.54
N GLU A 63 -27.65 -13.04 9.30
CA GLU A 63 -27.67 -13.52 10.69
C GLU A 63 -27.35 -15.02 10.80
N GLU A 64 -27.83 -15.83 9.86
CA GLU A 64 -27.54 -17.27 9.81
C GLU A 64 -26.06 -17.54 9.51
N HIS A 65 -25.46 -16.84 8.54
CA HIS A 65 -24.03 -17.00 8.23
C HIS A 65 -23.14 -16.54 9.37
N VAL A 66 -23.46 -15.42 10.01
CA VAL A 66 -22.74 -14.93 11.19
C VAL A 66 -22.79 -15.96 12.31
N ARG A 67 -23.99 -16.46 12.65
CA ARG A 67 -24.16 -17.48 13.69
C ARG A 67 -23.40 -18.76 13.34
N GLY A 68 -23.50 -19.21 12.09
CA GLY A 68 -22.78 -20.38 11.60
C GLY A 68 -21.26 -20.24 11.70
N LEU A 69 -20.70 -19.07 11.34
CA LEU A 69 -19.28 -18.78 11.49
C LEU A 69 -18.84 -18.86 12.95
N VAL A 70 -19.56 -18.16 13.83
CA VAL A 70 -19.26 -18.06 15.26
C VAL A 70 -19.37 -19.41 15.96
N GLU A 71 -20.39 -20.20 15.65
CA GLU A 71 -20.67 -21.46 16.36
C GLU A 71 -19.90 -22.66 15.82
N THR A 72 -19.49 -22.65 14.55
CA THR A 72 -18.98 -23.88 13.89
C THR A 72 -17.67 -23.73 13.13
N ARG A 73 -17.22 -22.51 12.80
CA ARG A 73 -16.03 -22.31 11.94
C ARG A 73 -14.88 -21.62 12.67
N LEU A 74 -15.15 -20.47 13.30
CA LEU A 74 -14.13 -19.64 13.91
C LEU A 74 -13.56 -20.29 15.16
N GLN A 75 -12.24 -20.26 15.28
CA GLN A 75 -11.46 -20.70 16.43
C GLN A 75 -10.63 -19.51 16.96
N ALA A 76 -9.98 -19.72 18.12
CA ALA A 76 -9.00 -18.77 18.64
C ALA A 76 -7.84 -18.60 17.64
N ASP A 77 -7.29 -17.39 17.56
CA ASP A 77 -6.26 -16.92 16.62
C ASP A 77 -6.69 -16.80 15.15
N ASP A 78 -7.85 -17.33 14.74
CA ASP A 78 -8.40 -17.11 13.40
C ASP A 78 -8.65 -15.62 13.15
N THR A 79 -8.68 -15.22 11.88
CA THR A 79 -9.10 -13.87 11.47
C THR A 79 -10.46 -13.93 10.80
N LEU A 80 -11.40 -13.09 11.26
CA LEU A 80 -12.65 -12.81 10.57
C LEU A 80 -12.61 -11.41 9.96
N LEU A 81 -12.70 -11.34 8.63
CA LEU A 81 -12.91 -10.11 7.90
C LEU A 81 -14.38 -9.96 7.53
N PHE A 82 -15.04 -8.95 8.09
CA PHE A 82 -16.39 -8.54 7.73
C PHE A 82 -16.32 -7.29 6.85
N PHE A 83 -16.79 -7.37 5.61
CA PHE A 83 -16.84 -6.23 4.70
C PHE A 83 -18.27 -5.99 4.24
N PHE A 84 -18.80 -4.80 4.52
CA PHE A 84 -20.14 -4.41 4.14
C PHE A 84 -20.10 -3.17 3.24
N VAL A 85 -20.80 -3.22 2.11
CA VAL A 85 -21.01 -2.09 1.20
C VAL A 85 -22.51 -1.90 0.99
N GLY A 86 -23.03 -0.72 1.33
CA GLY A 86 -24.46 -0.45 1.27
C GLY A 86 -24.89 0.74 2.14
N HIS A 87 -26.18 0.80 2.49
CA HIS A 87 -26.70 1.82 3.40
C HIS A 87 -26.42 1.52 4.88
N GLY A 88 -25.84 2.51 5.56
CA GLY A 88 -25.76 2.57 7.02
C GLY A 88 -26.72 3.62 7.56
N LEU A 89 -27.61 3.20 8.46
CA LEU A 89 -28.73 4.02 8.94
C LEU A 89 -28.77 4.01 10.47
N ALA A 90 -29.44 4.98 11.10
CA ALA A 90 -29.66 4.95 12.54
C ALA A 90 -31.12 5.18 12.94
N VAL A 91 -31.52 4.53 14.04
CA VAL A 91 -32.82 4.76 14.70
C VAL A 91 -32.59 4.93 16.19
N LYS A 92 -32.96 6.09 16.74
CA LYS A 92 -32.83 6.40 18.19
C LYS A 92 -31.44 6.05 18.77
N ARG A 93 -30.37 6.40 18.04
CA ARG A 93 -28.95 6.13 18.38
C ARG A 93 -28.50 4.66 18.28
N ALA A 94 -29.28 3.77 17.67
CA ALA A 94 -28.78 2.45 17.27
C ALA A 94 -28.42 2.47 15.78
N ASN A 95 -27.29 1.87 15.41
CA ASN A 95 -26.81 1.79 14.03
C ASN A 95 -27.28 0.49 13.39
N TYR A 96 -27.73 0.58 12.14
CA TYR A 96 -28.24 -0.52 11.35
C TYR A 96 -27.54 -0.57 9.99
N LEU A 97 -27.21 -1.79 9.54
CA LEU A 97 -26.82 -2.05 8.16
C LEU A 97 -28.06 -2.51 7.38
N ALA A 98 -28.35 -1.87 6.24
CA ALA A 98 -29.49 -2.22 5.42
C ALA A 98 -29.19 -3.46 4.56
N CYS A 99 -30.04 -4.46 4.68
CA CYS A 99 -30.12 -5.66 3.86
C CYS A 99 -30.93 -5.40 2.59
N TRP A 100 -30.89 -6.33 1.64
CA TRP A 100 -31.73 -6.24 0.44
C TRP A 100 -33.23 -6.17 0.77
N ASP A 101 -33.69 -6.91 1.78
CA ASP A 101 -35.07 -6.96 2.25
C ASP A 101 -35.39 -5.93 3.35
N THR A 102 -34.47 -4.99 3.64
CA THR A 102 -34.72 -3.91 4.59
C THR A 102 -35.84 -3.01 4.09
N ARG A 103 -36.80 -2.74 4.99
CA ARG A 103 -37.85 -1.74 4.82
C ARG A 103 -37.49 -0.53 5.65
N TYR A 104 -37.40 0.65 5.04
CA TYR A 104 -36.98 1.87 5.75
C TYR A 104 -37.90 2.17 6.96
N GLN A 105 -39.20 1.89 6.82
CA GLN A 105 -40.19 2.10 7.88
C GLN A 105 -40.07 1.12 9.05
N ASP A 106 -39.40 -0.02 8.85
CA ASP A 106 -39.15 -1.04 9.88
C ASP A 106 -37.67 -1.43 9.93
N LEU A 107 -36.79 -0.43 10.01
CA LEU A 107 -35.34 -0.63 10.14
C LEU A 107 -34.94 -1.54 11.30
N ARG A 108 -35.70 -1.51 12.40
CA ARG A 108 -35.44 -2.35 13.59
C ARG A 108 -35.76 -3.82 13.33
N GLY A 109 -36.84 -4.10 12.61
CA GLY A 109 -37.24 -5.47 12.28
C GLY A 109 -36.45 -6.05 11.11
N THR A 110 -36.03 -5.22 10.16
CA THR A 110 -35.55 -5.67 8.84
C THR A 110 -34.11 -5.29 8.50
N GLY A 111 -33.44 -4.48 9.33
CA GLY A 111 -31.99 -4.21 9.22
C GLY A 111 -31.17 -5.01 10.22
N ILE A 112 -29.85 -5.05 10.02
CA ILE A 112 -28.90 -5.68 10.95
C ILE A 112 -28.50 -4.66 12.01
N ASP A 113 -28.85 -4.90 13.27
CA ASP A 113 -28.36 -4.11 14.41
C ASP A 113 -26.85 -4.32 14.57
N LEU A 114 -26.06 -3.28 14.31
CA LEU A 114 -24.59 -3.36 14.31
C LEU A 114 -24.03 -3.69 15.70
N ALA A 115 -24.67 -3.21 16.77
CA ALA A 115 -24.23 -3.54 18.12
C ALA A 115 -24.56 -5.00 18.48
N ALA A 116 -25.68 -5.54 17.98
CA ALA A 116 -26.00 -6.96 18.12
C ALA A 116 -25.03 -7.83 17.31
N LEU A 117 -24.71 -7.44 16.08
CA LEU A 117 -23.74 -8.12 15.24
C LEU A 117 -22.35 -8.20 15.90
N ILE A 118 -21.86 -7.08 16.44
CA ILE A 118 -20.57 -7.04 17.16
C ILE A 118 -20.60 -7.97 18.39
N ARG A 119 -21.71 -7.97 19.15
CA ARG A 119 -21.86 -8.91 20.28
C ARG A 119 -21.83 -10.38 19.83
N GLU A 120 -22.42 -10.68 18.68
CA GLU A 120 -22.43 -12.03 18.14
C GLU A 120 -21.03 -12.49 17.76
N PHE A 121 -20.24 -11.67 17.03
CA PHE A 121 -18.84 -12.00 16.73
C PHE A 121 -18.01 -12.24 17.99
N ARG A 122 -18.27 -11.48 19.06
CA ARG A 122 -17.58 -11.62 20.35
C ARG A 122 -17.88 -12.92 21.10
N ARG A 123 -18.87 -13.72 20.66
CA ARG A 123 -19.07 -15.08 21.19
C ARG A 123 -17.98 -16.05 20.76
N SER A 124 -17.12 -15.67 19.80
CA SER A 124 -15.92 -16.42 19.40
C SER A 124 -14.66 -15.80 20.04
N PRO A 125 -14.23 -16.26 21.23
CA PRO A 125 -13.11 -15.66 21.94
C PRO A 125 -11.76 -15.96 21.25
N GLY A 126 -10.88 -14.96 21.21
CA GLY A 126 -9.54 -15.08 20.63
C GLY A 126 -9.49 -14.92 19.10
N THR A 127 -10.62 -14.74 18.42
CA THR A 127 -10.65 -14.41 16.99
C THR A 127 -10.29 -12.95 16.75
N HIS A 128 -9.44 -12.70 15.76
CA HIS A 128 -9.10 -11.36 15.27
C HIS A 128 -10.20 -10.86 14.33
N ILE A 129 -10.99 -9.88 14.76
CA ILE A 129 -12.14 -9.37 14.00
C ILE A 129 -11.79 -8.06 13.31
N GLN A 130 -11.92 -8.02 11.99
CA GLN A 130 -11.71 -6.82 11.18
C GLN A 130 -13.02 -6.46 10.48
N ALA A 131 -13.60 -5.31 10.80
CA ALA A 131 -14.83 -4.83 10.20
C ALA A 131 -14.56 -3.61 9.30
N TYR A 132 -15.00 -3.70 8.04
CA TYR A 132 -14.86 -2.66 7.03
C TYR A 132 -16.25 -2.25 6.57
N LEU A 133 -16.68 -1.04 6.92
CA LEU A 133 -18.03 -0.54 6.69
C LEU A 133 -17.99 0.58 5.65
N ASP A 134 -18.20 0.22 4.38
CA ASP A 134 -18.39 1.19 3.29
C ASP A 134 -19.87 1.60 3.20
N CYS A 135 -20.27 2.40 4.17
CA CYS A 135 -21.66 2.82 4.32
C CYS A 135 -21.92 4.16 3.63
N THR A 136 -22.85 4.15 2.68
CA THR A 136 -23.43 5.36 2.10
C THR A 136 -24.57 5.84 2.98
N ARG A 137 -24.55 7.13 3.32
CA ARG A 137 -25.69 7.77 3.96
C ARG A 137 -26.82 7.89 2.95
N GLY A 138 -28.01 7.48 3.34
CA GLY A 138 -29.21 7.77 2.61
C GLY A 138 -29.61 9.24 2.69
N GLU A 139 -29.66 9.96 1.57
CA GLU A 139 -30.22 11.34 1.53
C GLU A 139 -31.74 11.36 1.34
N PHE A 140 -32.43 10.30 1.78
CA PHE A 140 -33.88 10.17 1.74
C PHE A 140 -34.50 10.50 3.09
N ALA A 141 -35.65 11.19 3.07
CA ALA A 141 -36.57 11.44 4.18
C ALA A 141 -35.95 11.52 5.59
N ASN A 142 -35.02 12.46 5.84
CA ASN A 142 -34.41 12.71 7.16
C ASN A 142 -33.78 11.47 7.82
N ALA A 143 -33.26 10.52 7.03
CA ALA A 143 -32.61 9.32 7.55
C ALA A 143 -31.47 9.71 8.51
N PRO A 144 -31.54 9.33 9.80
CA PRO A 144 -30.49 9.65 10.74
C PRO A 144 -29.23 8.92 10.33
N SER A 145 -28.12 9.65 10.32
CA SER A 145 -26.81 9.06 10.05
C SER A 145 -26.40 8.19 11.23
N MET A 146 -25.55 7.18 10.96
CA MET A 146 -25.00 6.34 12.01
C MET A 146 -24.35 7.18 13.12
N SER A 147 -24.15 6.61 14.30
CA SER A 147 -23.64 7.29 15.48
C SER A 147 -22.29 6.71 15.89
N ALA A 148 -21.23 7.53 15.84
CA ALA A 148 -19.89 7.16 16.31
C ALA A 148 -19.90 6.69 17.77
N PRO A 149 -20.48 7.44 18.73
CA PRO A 149 -20.49 7.02 20.13
C PRO A 149 -21.19 5.68 20.37
N SER A 150 -22.16 5.35 19.53
CA SER A 150 -22.91 4.10 19.66
C SER A 150 -22.10 2.91 19.13
N LEU A 151 -21.31 3.12 18.08
CA LEU A 151 -20.36 2.14 17.57
C LEU A 151 -19.18 1.97 18.53
N GLU A 152 -18.56 3.06 18.97
CA GLU A 152 -17.47 3.05 19.96
C GLU A 152 -17.87 2.29 21.22
N LYS A 153 -19.07 2.55 21.77
CA LYS A 153 -19.58 1.82 22.93
C LYS A 153 -19.75 0.32 22.68
N ALA A 154 -20.16 -0.09 21.48
CA ALA A 154 -20.28 -1.50 21.14
C ALA A 154 -18.90 -2.20 21.12
N LEU A 155 -17.84 -1.44 20.85
CA LEU A 155 -16.48 -1.91 20.65
C LEU A 155 -15.56 -1.71 21.86
N GLU A 156 -15.94 -0.87 22.83
CA GLU A 156 -15.15 -0.48 24.01
C GLU A 156 -14.57 -1.67 24.81
N THR A 157 -15.28 -2.79 24.83
CA THR A 157 -14.87 -4.02 25.55
C THR A 157 -14.52 -5.17 24.60
N ALA A 158 -14.42 -4.91 23.30
CA ALA A 158 -13.98 -5.92 22.34
C ALA A 158 -12.45 -6.04 22.42
N GLU A 159 -11.98 -7.29 22.37
CA GLU A 159 -10.56 -7.63 22.25
C GLU A 159 -10.29 -8.04 20.80
N HIS A 160 -9.03 -7.95 20.36
CA HIS A 160 -8.59 -8.38 19.03
C HIS A 160 -9.44 -7.83 17.87
N TRP A 161 -9.81 -6.55 17.91
CA TRP A 161 -10.67 -5.96 16.87
C TRP A 161 -10.08 -4.71 16.21
N ALA A 162 -10.49 -4.51 14.96
CA ALA A 162 -10.27 -3.31 14.15
C ALA A 162 -11.55 -2.99 13.36
N CYS A 163 -12.07 -1.76 13.45
CA CYS A 163 -13.20 -1.32 12.64
C CYS A 163 -12.83 -0.05 11.88
N PHE A 164 -13.04 -0.09 10.57
CA PHE A 164 -12.92 1.05 9.69
C PHE A 164 -14.29 1.38 9.09
N THR A 165 -14.60 2.67 9.02
CA THR A 165 -15.76 3.17 8.27
C THR A 165 -15.27 4.05 7.13
N ALA A 166 -15.96 3.97 5.99
CA ALA A 166 -15.54 4.70 4.79
C ALA A 166 -15.63 6.22 4.92
N SER A 167 -16.47 6.70 5.83
CA SER A 167 -16.69 8.10 6.12
C SER A 167 -16.97 8.28 7.62
N GLU A 168 -16.78 9.51 8.10
CA GLU A 168 -17.30 9.93 9.39
C GLU A 168 -18.82 9.86 9.35
N PHE A 169 -19.40 9.72 10.54
CA PHE A 169 -20.79 9.35 10.72
C PHE A 169 -21.80 10.38 10.23
N ASP A 170 -21.40 11.63 10.01
CA ASP A 170 -22.21 12.70 9.42
C ASP A 170 -21.91 12.94 7.93
N GLN A 171 -21.00 12.14 7.34
CA GLN A 171 -20.56 12.21 5.95
C GLN A 171 -21.12 11.02 5.15
N THR A 172 -20.88 11.04 3.84
CA THR A 172 -21.32 10.01 2.89
C THR A 172 -20.10 9.36 2.26
N SER A 173 -20.15 8.04 2.02
CA SER A 173 -19.18 7.38 1.14
C SER A 173 -19.55 7.59 -0.33
N HIS A 174 -18.57 7.94 -1.17
CA HIS A 174 -18.81 8.30 -2.57
C HIS A 174 -18.28 7.25 -3.54
N ALA A 175 -19.02 7.05 -4.63
CA ALA A 175 -18.64 6.21 -5.75
C ALA A 175 -18.04 7.03 -6.91
N SER A 176 -17.13 6.41 -7.67
CA SER A 176 -16.53 7.03 -8.85
C SER A 176 -16.87 6.24 -10.11
N GLY A 177 -17.58 6.88 -11.05
CA GLY A 177 -17.84 6.28 -12.36
C GLY A 177 -16.59 6.05 -13.20
N ARG A 178 -15.49 6.77 -12.92
CA ARG A 178 -14.19 6.56 -13.57
C ARG A 178 -13.50 5.30 -13.04
N LEU A 179 -13.58 5.06 -11.73
CA LEU A 179 -13.02 3.85 -11.11
C LEU A 179 -13.95 2.65 -11.27
N LYS A 180 -15.25 2.88 -11.45
CA LYS A 180 -16.33 1.87 -11.37
C LYS A 180 -16.36 1.12 -10.03
N HIS A 181 -16.07 1.87 -8.96
CA HIS A 181 -15.94 1.39 -7.59
C HIS A 181 -16.32 2.51 -6.61
N GLY A 182 -16.67 2.13 -5.37
CA GLY A 182 -16.60 3.03 -4.21
C GLY A 182 -15.18 3.57 -4.07
N ILE A 183 -15.03 4.88 -3.83
CA ILE A 183 -13.70 5.50 -3.74
C ILE A 183 -12.90 4.90 -2.57
N TRP A 184 -13.56 4.70 -1.43
CA TRP A 184 -12.94 4.10 -0.25
C TRP A 184 -12.64 2.61 -0.46
N ALA A 185 -13.63 1.82 -0.87
CA ALA A 185 -13.44 0.40 -1.20
C ALA A 185 -12.30 0.18 -2.21
N HIS A 186 -12.21 1.01 -3.25
CA HIS A 186 -11.12 0.95 -4.22
C HIS A 186 -9.75 1.04 -3.53
N HIS A 187 -9.53 2.04 -2.69
CA HIS A 187 -8.26 2.23 -1.99
C HIS A 187 -7.98 1.13 -0.96
N LEU A 188 -8.99 0.67 -0.23
CA LEU A 188 -8.85 -0.48 0.67
C LEU A 188 -8.40 -1.73 -0.10
N VAL A 189 -9.02 -2.00 -1.25
CA VAL A 189 -8.63 -3.12 -2.12
C VAL A 189 -7.21 -2.95 -2.66
N GLN A 190 -6.79 -1.74 -3.04
CA GLN A 190 -5.40 -1.47 -3.45
C GLN A 190 -4.40 -1.80 -2.33
N ALA A 191 -4.69 -1.37 -1.10
CA ALA A 191 -3.86 -1.65 0.07
C ALA A 191 -3.74 -3.16 0.32
N LEU A 192 -4.86 -3.89 0.41
CA LEU A 192 -4.88 -5.34 0.67
C LEU A 192 -4.33 -6.17 -0.50
N SER A 193 -4.33 -5.62 -1.72
CA SER A 193 -3.72 -6.23 -2.90
C SER A 193 -2.21 -5.95 -3.04
N GLY A 194 -1.60 -5.26 -2.07
CA GLY A 194 -0.19 -4.87 -2.11
C GLY A 194 0.13 -3.94 -3.29
N ALA A 195 -0.85 -3.14 -3.73
CA ALA A 195 -0.67 -2.14 -4.78
C ALA A 195 -0.26 -0.77 -4.22
N ALA A 196 -0.18 -0.66 -2.90
CA ALA A 196 0.49 0.42 -2.18
C ALA A 196 1.60 -0.20 -1.31
N PRO A 197 2.78 -0.54 -1.87
CA PRO A 197 3.88 -1.12 -1.07
C PRO A 197 4.44 -0.12 -0.05
N GLU A 198 4.28 1.18 -0.27
CA GLU A 198 4.81 2.26 0.56
C GLU A 198 4.20 2.34 1.97
N ILE A 199 3.09 1.64 2.20
CA ILE A 199 2.37 1.64 3.48
C ILE A 199 2.65 0.38 4.32
N LEU A 200 3.59 -0.45 3.89
CA LEU A 200 3.92 -1.71 4.54
C LEU A 200 5.11 -1.54 5.48
N VAL A 201 4.97 -2.08 6.69
CA VAL A 201 6.09 -2.28 7.63
C VAL A 201 6.88 -3.50 7.17
N ASP A 202 8.20 -3.38 7.14
CA ASP A 202 9.12 -4.44 6.70
C ASP A 202 8.77 -5.00 5.30
N ASN A 203 8.19 -4.16 4.42
CA ASN A 203 7.68 -4.53 3.09
C ASN A 203 6.68 -5.71 3.09
N ARG A 204 6.04 -5.98 4.23
CA ARG A 204 5.28 -7.20 4.44
C ARG A 204 3.99 -6.96 5.19
N PHE A 205 4.06 -6.22 6.30
CA PHE A 205 2.95 -6.12 7.23
C PHE A 205 2.18 -4.83 7.02
N LEU A 206 0.87 -4.95 6.85
CA LEU A 206 -0.03 -3.81 6.90
C LEU A 206 -0.59 -3.68 8.31
N THR A 207 -0.39 -2.53 8.95
CA THR A 207 -1.00 -2.21 10.24
C THR A 207 -2.18 -1.26 10.08
N ALA A 208 -3.05 -1.19 11.10
CA ALA A 208 -4.24 -0.35 11.07
C ALA A 208 -3.89 1.13 10.93
N GLY A 209 -2.80 1.58 11.56
CA GLY A 209 -2.29 2.94 11.46
C GLY A 209 -1.88 3.30 10.04
N HIS A 210 -1.07 2.47 9.38
CA HIS A 210 -0.64 2.73 8.01
C HIS A 210 -1.80 2.69 7.02
N LEU A 211 -2.75 1.75 7.20
CA LEU A 211 -3.97 1.72 6.41
C LEU A 211 -4.81 2.99 6.61
N GLN A 212 -5.00 3.43 7.85
CA GLN A 212 -5.77 4.63 8.16
C GLN A 212 -5.13 5.89 7.56
N ASP A 213 -3.81 6.05 7.65
CA ASP A 213 -3.11 7.20 7.06
C ASP A 213 -3.21 7.18 5.54
N TYR A 214 -3.02 6.02 4.92
CA TYR A 214 -3.17 5.83 3.49
C TYR A 214 -4.56 6.26 3.00
N LEU A 215 -5.62 5.76 3.65
CA LEU A 215 -6.99 6.10 3.31
C LEU A 215 -7.25 7.60 3.52
N THR A 216 -6.82 8.16 4.67
CA THR A 216 -6.97 9.59 5.00
C THR A 216 -6.29 10.49 3.96
N ASN A 217 -5.17 10.03 3.38
CA ASN A 217 -4.42 10.77 2.38
C ASN A 217 -4.98 10.62 0.96
N LYS A 218 -5.33 9.39 0.53
CA LYS A 218 -5.71 9.11 -0.86
C LYS A 218 -7.15 9.52 -1.17
N ILE A 219 -8.08 9.35 -0.24
CA ILE A 219 -9.51 9.58 -0.51
C ILE A 219 -9.80 11.04 -0.93
N PRO A 220 -9.32 12.08 -0.21
CA PRO A 220 -9.57 13.45 -0.63
C PRO A 220 -8.96 13.79 -1.99
N LEU A 221 -7.84 13.15 -2.36
CA LEU A 221 -7.20 13.33 -3.67
C LEU A 221 -8.06 12.71 -4.78
N THR A 222 -8.49 11.47 -4.60
CA THR A 222 -9.33 10.75 -5.57
C THR A 222 -10.70 11.39 -5.72
N ILE A 223 -11.30 11.92 -4.65
CA ILE A 223 -12.53 12.72 -4.73
C ILE A 223 -12.33 13.93 -5.64
N ARG A 224 -11.25 14.69 -5.45
CA ARG A 224 -10.96 15.88 -6.28
C ARG A 224 -10.71 15.53 -7.75
N ASP A 225 -10.11 14.38 -8.01
CA ASP A 225 -9.75 13.92 -9.35
C ASP A 225 -10.93 13.28 -10.10
N THR A 226 -11.87 12.64 -9.38
CA THR A 226 -12.93 11.83 -10.00
C THR A 226 -14.32 12.44 -9.90
N LEU A 227 -14.60 13.28 -8.90
CA LEU A 227 -15.91 13.92 -8.71
C LEU A 227 -15.87 15.38 -9.14
N LYS A 228 -16.94 15.83 -9.81
CA LYS A 228 -17.06 17.22 -10.30
C LYS A 228 -17.41 18.21 -9.19
N THR A 229 -18.04 17.73 -8.12
CA THR A 229 -18.48 18.55 -6.98
C THR A 229 -17.56 18.33 -5.79
N ARG A 230 -17.39 19.37 -4.97
CA ARG A 230 -16.59 19.29 -3.76
C ARG A 230 -17.33 18.43 -2.74
N GLN A 231 -16.87 17.20 -2.57
CA GLN A 231 -17.36 16.27 -1.56
C GLN A 231 -16.33 16.13 -0.43
N ILE A 232 -16.80 15.74 0.75
CA ILE A 232 -15.96 15.40 1.90
C ILE A 232 -16.25 13.95 2.26
N GLN A 233 -15.17 13.22 2.50
CA GLN A 233 -15.19 11.86 3.00
C GLN A 233 -13.92 11.64 3.80
N THR A 234 -14.09 11.48 5.10
CA THR A 234 -13.01 11.31 6.06
C THR A 234 -13.13 9.90 6.62
N PRO A 235 -12.22 8.97 6.31
CA PRO A 235 -12.30 7.62 6.84
C PRO A 235 -12.10 7.65 8.36
N TRP A 236 -12.81 6.79 9.08
CA TRP A 236 -12.71 6.69 10.54
C TRP A 236 -12.28 5.28 10.95
N TYR A 237 -11.53 5.21 12.05
CA TYR A 237 -10.99 3.96 12.58
C TYR A 237 -11.06 3.93 14.11
N ALA A 238 -11.34 2.74 14.65
CA ALA A 238 -11.09 2.41 16.05
C ALA A 238 -10.68 0.92 16.18
N GLY A 239 -9.96 0.55 17.25
CA GLY A 239 -9.52 -0.83 17.50
C GLY A 239 -8.82 -1.04 18.85
N SER A 240 -8.73 -2.30 19.30
CA SER A 240 -8.24 -2.67 20.64
C SER A 240 -6.75 -2.45 20.88
N HIS A 241 -5.95 -2.39 19.82
CA HIS A 241 -4.49 -2.13 19.87
C HIS A 241 -4.13 -0.79 19.21
N GLY A 242 -5.12 0.10 19.07
CA GLY A 242 -4.94 1.36 18.36
C GLY A 242 -4.31 1.15 16.99
N ARG A 243 -3.23 1.86 16.72
CA ARG A 243 -2.65 1.93 15.36
C ARG A 243 -1.76 0.75 14.99
N ASP A 244 -1.34 -0.07 15.95
CA ASP A 244 -0.39 -1.17 15.70
C ASP A 244 -1.08 -2.50 15.41
N PHE A 245 -2.42 -2.52 15.39
CA PHE A 245 -3.20 -3.70 15.05
C PHE A 245 -2.78 -4.23 13.67
N LEU A 246 -2.35 -5.50 13.60
CA LEU A 246 -1.98 -6.15 12.34
C LEU A 246 -3.24 -6.40 11.50
N ILE A 247 -3.28 -5.79 10.32
CA ILE A 247 -4.36 -5.98 9.35
C ILE A 247 -4.10 -7.20 8.48
N ALA A 248 -2.90 -7.29 7.92
CA ALA A 248 -2.55 -8.38 7.02
C ALA A 248 -1.04 -8.59 6.92
N ASP A 249 -0.64 -9.85 6.76
CA ASP A 249 0.65 -10.23 6.21
C ASP A 249 0.52 -10.36 4.68
N LEU A 250 1.09 -9.41 3.94
CA LEU A 250 0.99 -9.36 2.49
C LEU A 250 2.03 -10.23 1.77
N SER A 251 2.82 -11.05 2.49
CA SER A 251 3.75 -12.00 1.89
C SER A 251 3.14 -12.78 0.71
N PRO A 252 1.90 -13.33 0.78
CA PRO A 252 1.32 -14.09 -0.33
C PRO A 252 1.09 -13.26 -1.59
N VAL A 253 0.80 -11.97 -1.45
CA VAL A 253 0.52 -11.08 -2.59
C VAL A 253 1.79 -10.49 -3.15
N VAL A 254 2.75 -10.14 -2.29
CA VAL A 254 4.11 -9.72 -2.67
C VAL A 254 4.79 -10.86 -3.45
N LYS A 255 4.67 -12.11 -2.98
CA LYS A 255 5.14 -13.33 -3.67
C LYS A 255 4.39 -13.61 -4.98
N ARG A 256 3.06 -13.45 -5.04
CA ARG A 256 2.23 -13.74 -6.25
C ARG A 256 2.32 -12.68 -7.35
N LYS A 257 2.66 -11.43 -7.06
CA LYS A 257 3.01 -10.45 -8.11
C LYS A 257 4.27 -10.84 -8.91
N GLY A 258 4.98 -11.90 -8.53
CA GLY A 258 6.02 -12.55 -9.33
C GLY A 258 5.53 -13.64 -10.30
N ALA A 259 4.22 -13.86 -10.48
CA ALA A 259 3.69 -15.04 -11.20
C ALA A 259 2.52 -14.79 -12.20
N ALA A 260 2.55 -13.72 -13.01
CA ALA A 260 1.60 -13.56 -14.12
C ALA A 260 2.28 -13.15 -15.44
N THR A 261 2.16 -14.05 -16.43
CA THR A 261 2.60 -14.17 -17.85
C THR A 261 3.17 -12.96 -18.62
N PRO A 262 4.09 -13.22 -19.59
CA PRO A 262 5.18 -12.34 -19.96
C PRO A 262 4.84 -11.43 -21.13
N ALA A 263 5.05 -10.13 -20.96
CA ALA A 263 5.42 -9.27 -22.07
C ALA A 263 6.93 -9.41 -22.29
N LYS A 264 7.34 -9.53 -23.56
CA LYS A 264 8.72 -9.79 -23.95
C LYS A 264 9.70 -8.77 -23.34
N THR A 265 10.74 -9.33 -22.72
CA THR A 265 12.09 -8.81 -22.44
C THR A 265 12.27 -7.69 -21.41
N ASN A 266 12.34 -8.07 -20.13
CA ASN A 266 13.51 -7.79 -19.25
C ASN A 266 13.47 -8.77 -18.03
N PRO A 267 14.60 -9.34 -17.54
CA PRO A 267 14.59 -10.29 -16.40
C PRO A 267 14.43 -9.59 -15.03
N ALA A 268 14.45 -8.26 -15.00
CA ALA A 268 14.26 -7.46 -13.80
C ALA A 268 12.82 -6.92 -13.76
N LYS A 269 12.15 -7.20 -12.64
CA LYS A 269 10.76 -6.84 -12.34
C LYS A 269 10.60 -5.36 -11.99
N GLU A 270 11.65 -4.78 -11.41
CA GLU A 270 11.65 -3.42 -10.90
C GLU A 270 13.09 -2.87 -10.90
N PHE A 271 13.25 -1.65 -11.41
CA PHE A 271 14.50 -0.89 -11.36
C PHE A 271 14.29 0.29 -10.42
N VAL A 272 15.16 0.38 -9.42
CA VAL A 272 15.15 1.46 -8.45
C VAL A 272 16.53 2.12 -8.42
N LEU A 273 16.59 3.41 -8.74
CA LEU A 273 17.75 4.25 -8.47
C LEU A 273 17.57 4.89 -7.10
N ARG A 274 18.56 4.78 -6.20
CA ARG A 274 18.45 5.29 -4.84
C ARG A 274 19.71 5.99 -4.37
N SER A 275 19.54 7.09 -3.66
CA SER A 275 20.62 7.84 -3.00
C SER A 275 20.19 8.22 -1.59
N GLU A 276 21.14 8.18 -0.66
CA GLU A 276 20.96 8.66 0.71
C GLU A 276 22.03 9.70 1.02
N ASP A 277 21.60 10.92 1.33
CA ASP A 277 22.48 12.03 1.70
C ASP A 277 22.24 12.41 3.16
N ARG A 278 23.31 12.32 3.95
CA ARG A 278 23.30 12.71 5.36
C ARG A 278 23.75 14.15 5.49
N VAL A 279 22.95 14.94 6.18
CA VAL A 279 23.27 16.33 6.50
C VAL A 279 23.05 16.60 7.97
N THR A 280 23.79 17.57 8.52
CA THR A 280 23.55 18.00 9.89
C THR A 280 22.15 18.61 10.01
N VAL A 281 21.43 18.34 11.08
CA VAL A 281 20.11 18.95 11.30
C VAL A 281 20.16 20.48 11.31
N ARG A 282 21.33 21.06 11.64
CA ARG A 282 21.56 22.52 11.65
C ARG A 282 21.63 23.14 10.26
N SER A 283 21.90 22.35 9.22
CA SER A 283 21.98 22.84 7.84
C SER A 283 20.64 22.78 7.10
N LEU A 284 19.58 22.22 7.71
CA LEU A 284 18.23 22.23 7.14
C LEU A 284 17.71 23.65 7.00
N SER A 285 17.02 23.95 5.90
CA SER A 285 16.56 25.31 5.58
C SER A 285 15.58 25.87 6.63
N GLY A 286 14.79 25.00 7.27
CA GLY A 286 13.87 25.40 8.35
C GLY A 286 14.53 25.53 9.73
N PHE A 287 15.82 25.19 9.88
CA PHE A 287 16.48 25.21 11.19
C PHE A 287 16.79 26.64 11.64
N LYS A 288 16.26 27.04 12.80
CA LYS A 288 16.47 28.37 13.38
C LYS A 288 17.39 28.31 14.59
N SER A 289 18.63 28.76 14.41
CA SER A 289 19.61 28.83 15.51
C SER A 289 19.08 29.68 16.68
N GLY A 290 19.22 29.17 17.90
CA GLY A 290 18.70 29.81 19.12
C GLY A 290 17.23 29.52 19.44
N VAL A 291 16.43 29.08 18.45
CA VAL A 291 15.01 28.70 18.66
C VAL A 291 14.89 27.17 18.72
N HIS A 292 15.48 26.49 17.75
CA HIS A 292 15.39 25.04 17.63
C HIS A 292 16.47 24.33 18.47
N ARG A 293 16.05 23.25 19.15
CA ARG A 293 16.95 22.32 19.83
C ARG A 293 16.87 20.99 19.13
N ILE A 294 18.03 20.43 18.80
CA ILE A 294 18.10 19.09 18.21
C ILE A 294 17.59 18.09 19.26
N PRO A 295 16.66 17.19 18.91
CA PRO A 295 16.22 16.13 19.79
C PRO A 295 17.39 15.32 20.34
N LYS A 296 17.21 14.73 21.52
CA LYS A 296 18.20 13.80 22.11
C LYS A 296 17.80 12.34 21.94
N VAL A 297 16.56 12.11 21.55
CA VAL A 297 15.95 10.78 21.38
C VAL A 297 15.12 10.85 20.11
N LEU A 298 15.20 9.79 19.29
CA LEU A 298 14.37 9.61 18.12
C LEU A 298 13.03 8.99 18.56
N ASP A 299 12.02 9.84 18.69
CA ASP A 299 10.63 9.47 18.91
C ASP A 299 9.74 10.12 17.85
N ARG A 300 8.45 9.79 17.83
CA ARG A 300 7.50 10.35 16.86
C ARG A 300 7.47 11.88 16.83
N ARG A 301 7.70 12.54 17.98
CA ARG A 301 7.73 14.02 18.04
C ARG A 301 9.01 14.57 17.42
N ALA A 302 10.13 13.88 17.59
CA ALA A 302 11.38 14.19 16.91
C ALA A 302 11.25 14.03 15.39
N GLU A 303 10.55 12.99 14.92
CA GLU A 303 10.27 12.77 13.50
C GLU A 303 9.36 13.88 12.92
N ASP A 304 8.19 14.13 13.54
CA ASP A 304 7.28 15.20 13.10
C ASP A 304 8.00 16.56 13.05
N TRP A 305 8.81 16.85 14.08
CA TRP A 305 9.65 18.05 14.10
C TRP A 305 10.71 18.06 12.99
N GLY A 306 11.35 16.92 12.73
CA GLY A 306 12.32 16.77 11.64
C GLY A 306 11.70 17.06 10.28
N TYR A 307 10.47 16.59 10.05
CA TYR A 307 9.70 16.86 8.85
C TYR A 307 9.39 18.34 8.68
N ASP A 308 8.92 18.99 9.75
CA ASP A 308 8.60 20.43 9.73
C ASP A 308 9.84 21.28 9.41
N VAL A 309 10.99 20.92 9.99
CA VAL A 309 12.25 21.64 9.77
C VAL A 309 12.82 21.42 8.36
N ALA A 310 12.61 20.23 7.78
CA ALA A 310 13.06 19.89 6.44
C ALA A 310 12.04 20.21 5.33
N HIS A 311 10.84 20.69 5.66
CA HIS A 311 9.74 20.89 4.69
C HIS A 311 10.16 21.74 3.48
N ALA A 312 10.85 22.85 3.74
CA ALA A 312 11.35 23.74 2.67
C ALA A 312 12.43 23.07 1.80
N ASP A 313 13.26 22.20 2.38
CA ASP A 313 14.26 21.45 1.63
C ASP A 313 13.59 20.46 0.67
N LEU A 314 12.54 19.75 1.13
CA LEU A 314 11.74 18.85 0.29
C LEU A 314 10.97 19.59 -0.81
N GLU A 315 10.40 20.77 -0.51
CA GLU A 315 9.72 21.59 -1.51
C GLU A 315 10.66 22.08 -2.60
N ASN A 316 11.86 22.55 -2.21
CA ASN A 316 12.87 23.02 -3.14
C ASN A 316 13.36 21.89 -4.05
N ASP A 317 13.66 20.73 -3.48
CA ASP A 317 14.10 19.56 -4.24
C ASP A 317 13.06 19.12 -5.28
N LEU A 318 11.78 19.03 -4.89
CA LEU A 318 10.69 18.72 -5.83
C LEU A 318 10.52 19.81 -6.89
N ALA A 319 10.66 21.09 -6.53
CA ALA A 319 10.53 22.18 -7.48
C ALA A 319 11.66 22.18 -8.52
N GLU A 320 12.89 21.94 -8.08
CA GLU A 320 14.06 21.80 -8.95
C GLU A 320 13.94 20.57 -9.86
N THR A 321 13.58 19.42 -9.29
CA THR A 321 13.39 18.17 -10.04
C THR A 321 12.26 18.31 -11.07
N HIS A 322 11.11 18.88 -10.69
CA HIS A 322 10.01 19.16 -11.62
C HIS A 322 10.44 20.11 -12.74
N LYS A 323 11.21 21.17 -12.43
CA LYS A 323 11.74 22.10 -13.43
C LYS A 323 12.66 21.38 -14.42
N SER A 324 13.56 20.53 -13.93
CA SER A 324 14.46 19.73 -14.76
C SER A 324 13.71 18.72 -15.62
N ILE A 325 12.71 18.01 -15.08
CA ILE A 325 11.84 17.12 -15.86
C ILE A 325 11.14 17.88 -16.98
N ARG A 326 10.60 19.06 -16.70
CA ARG A 326 9.93 19.88 -17.74
C ARG A 326 10.87 20.41 -18.82
N ALA A 327 12.14 20.62 -18.48
CA ALA A 327 13.14 21.15 -19.40
C ALA A 327 13.70 20.07 -20.33
N ASN A 328 13.86 18.84 -19.82
CA ASN A 328 14.59 17.78 -20.50
C ASN A 328 13.70 16.65 -21.02
N MET A 329 12.50 16.46 -20.45
CA MET A 329 11.55 15.43 -20.90
C MET A 329 10.42 16.04 -21.72
N ASN A 330 10.00 15.32 -22.77
CA ASN A 330 8.89 15.71 -23.65
C ASN A 330 7.49 15.41 -23.05
N TYR A 331 7.28 15.74 -21.77
CA TYR A 331 6.00 15.56 -21.10
C TYR A 331 5.15 16.83 -21.15
N THR A 332 3.85 16.65 -21.34
CA THR A 332 2.88 17.74 -21.17
C THR A 332 2.65 18.04 -19.68
N ARG A 333 2.17 19.26 -19.38
CA ARG A 333 1.81 19.68 -18.00
C ARG A 333 0.80 18.77 -17.30
N LYS A 334 0.01 17.97 -18.04
CA LYS A 334 -0.97 17.03 -17.46
C LYS A 334 -0.37 15.67 -17.14
N GLN A 335 0.79 15.35 -17.71
CA GLN A 335 1.49 14.08 -17.53
C GLN A 335 2.47 14.12 -16.35
N ILE A 336 2.80 15.31 -15.85
CA ILE A 336 3.63 15.49 -14.66
C ILE A 336 2.72 15.89 -13.50
N GLU A 337 2.71 15.08 -12.47
CA GLU A 337 1.90 15.30 -11.28
C GLU A 337 2.82 15.40 -10.06
N VAL A 338 2.78 16.53 -9.37
CA VAL A 338 3.61 16.78 -8.18
C VAL A 338 2.75 16.62 -6.94
N PHE A 339 3.18 15.73 -6.04
CA PHE A 339 2.62 15.56 -4.71
C PHE A 339 3.51 16.33 -3.72
N PRO A 340 3.01 17.45 -3.16
CA PRO A 340 3.81 18.29 -2.28
C PRO A 340 4.19 17.55 -0.98
N PRO A 341 5.23 18.00 -0.28
CA PRO A 341 5.70 17.33 0.93
C PRO A 341 4.61 17.25 2.00
N LYS A 342 4.43 16.05 2.57
CA LYS A 342 3.57 15.80 3.73
C LYS A 342 4.18 14.69 4.57
N GLY A 343 4.43 14.95 5.85
CA GLY A 343 5.02 13.97 6.77
C GLY A 343 6.41 13.53 6.34
N GLY A 344 7.25 14.48 5.91
CA GLY A 344 8.64 14.19 5.52
C GLY A 344 8.82 13.51 4.16
N PHE A 345 7.76 13.41 3.35
CA PHE A 345 7.78 12.74 2.05
C PHE A 345 7.11 13.61 0.97
N GLY A 346 7.66 13.62 -0.24
CA GLY A 346 6.98 14.12 -1.42
C GLY A 346 7.41 13.40 -2.70
N SER A 347 6.67 13.61 -3.79
CA SER A 347 6.91 12.85 -5.03
C SER A 347 6.48 13.58 -6.30
N ILE A 348 7.03 13.12 -7.43
CA ILE A 348 6.64 13.52 -8.78
C ILE A 348 6.35 12.26 -9.57
N ARG A 349 5.14 12.16 -10.11
CA ARG A 349 4.74 11.06 -10.99
C ARG A 349 4.75 11.50 -12.44
N THR A 350 5.36 10.69 -13.30
CA THR A 350 5.40 10.87 -14.75
C THR A 350 4.86 9.62 -15.46
N PRO A 351 4.69 9.62 -16.79
CA PRO A 351 4.26 8.42 -17.53
C PRO A 351 5.23 7.24 -17.49
N ASP A 352 6.54 7.52 -17.30
CA ASP A 352 7.60 6.53 -17.46
C ASP A 352 8.36 6.22 -16.16
N PHE A 353 8.29 7.08 -15.14
CA PHE A 353 8.91 6.86 -13.83
C PHE A 353 8.24 7.69 -12.72
N GLN A 354 8.49 7.31 -11.48
CA GLN A 354 8.16 8.09 -10.28
C GLN A 354 9.44 8.54 -9.58
N TYR A 355 9.54 9.83 -9.28
CA TYR A 355 10.56 10.37 -8.39
C TYR A 355 9.98 10.56 -6.99
N THR A 356 10.71 10.16 -5.96
CA THR A 356 10.36 10.43 -4.57
C THR A 356 11.53 11.01 -3.80
N ILE A 357 11.22 11.87 -2.83
CA ILE A 357 12.16 12.32 -1.83
C ILE A 357 11.52 12.20 -0.45
N SER A 358 12.28 11.66 0.50
CA SER A 358 11.91 11.64 1.91
C SER A 358 13.05 12.08 2.80
N VAL A 359 12.71 12.45 4.03
CA VAL A 359 13.68 12.76 5.09
C VAL A 359 13.36 11.95 6.33
N ALA A 360 14.37 11.40 6.98
CA ALA A 360 14.28 10.78 8.29
C ALA A 360 15.39 11.33 9.19
N LEU A 361 15.18 11.28 10.52
CA LEU A 361 16.25 11.56 11.48
C LEU A 361 16.91 10.25 11.90
N ASP A 362 18.24 10.20 11.90
CA ASP A 362 18.99 8.98 12.22
C ASP A 362 20.35 9.30 12.87
N GLY A 363 20.88 8.36 13.64
CA GLY A 363 22.23 8.40 14.19
C GLY A 363 22.41 9.07 15.56
N ASP A 364 23.63 8.94 16.08
CA ASP A 364 24.15 9.65 17.26
C ASP A 364 25.57 10.18 16.96
N PRO A 365 25.75 11.49 16.69
CA PRO A 365 24.75 12.56 16.79
C PRO A 365 23.64 12.47 15.72
N ILE A 366 22.45 12.99 16.04
CA ILE A 366 21.30 12.96 15.12
C ILE A 366 21.57 13.81 13.88
N GLU A 367 21.43 13.18 12.72
CA GLU A 367 21.50 13.76 11.38
C GLU A 367 20.15 13.65 10.66
N ALA A 368 19.96 14.48 9.63
CA ALA A 368 18.86 14.31 8.70
C ALA A 368 19.36 13.51 7.48
N VAL A 369 18.64 12.44 7.16
CA VAL A 369 18.93 11.55 6.03
C VAL A 369 17.89 11.81 4.96
N PHE A 370 18.32 12.40 3.85
CA PHE A 370 17.47 12.55 2.68
C PHE A 370 17.62 11.31 1.80
N THR A 371 16.50 10.64 1.53
CA THR A 371 16.44 9.53 0.59
C THR A 371 15.77 10.00 -0.69
N ARG A 372 16.49 9.89 -1.81
CA ARG A 372 15.95 10.13 -3.15
C ARG A 372 15.82 8.81 -3.88
N GLU A 373 14.71 8.64 -4.56
CA GLU A 373 14.43 7.42 -5.31
C GLU A 373 13.78 7.71 -6.66
N VAL A 374 14.24 7.03 -7.71
CA VAL A 374 13.49 6.88 -8.96
C VAL A 374 13.09 5.42 -9.08
N SER A 375 11.78 5.20 -9.12
CA SER A 375 11.12 3.89 -9.20
C SER A 375 10.00 3.92 -10.23
N ASP A 376 9.20 2.84 -10.33
CA ASP A 376 8.15 2.66 -11.33
C ASP A 376 8.61 2.91 -12.78
N ILE A 377 9.88 2.56 -13.06
CA ILE A 377 10.46 2.71 -14.40
C ILE A 377 9.74 1.77 -15.37
N ARG A 378 8.90 2.36 -16.22
CA ARG A 378 8.04 1.62 -17.15
C ARG A 378 8.83 0.93 -18.26
N HIS A 379 9.85 1.62 -18.77
CA HIS A 379 10.71 1.18 -19.85
C HIS A 379 12.17 1.41 -19.44
N PRO A 380 12.94 0.34 -19.16
CA PRO A 380 14.34 0.44 -18.73
C PRO A 380 15.26 1.24 -19.66
N ASP A 381 14.91 1.33 -20.94
CA ASP A 381 15.63 2.12 -21.94
C ASP A 381 15.68 3.62 -21.59
N ILE A 382 14.79 4.10 -20.72
CA ILE A 382 14.83 5.49 -20.22
C ILE A 382 16.14 5.81 -19.48
N LEU A 383 16.82 4.81 -18.94
CA LEU A 383 18.12 4.99 -18.29
C LEU A 383 19.23 5.40 -19.28
N LEU A 384 19.00 5.21 -20.59
CA LEU A 384 19.88 5.61 -21.67
C LEU A 384 19.43 6.91 -22.36
N ASP A 385 18.29 7.49 -21.93
CA ASP A 385 17.76 8.72 -22.49
C ASP A 385 18.60 9.92 -22.07
N GLU A 386 18.94 10.80 -23.01
CA GLU A 386 19.76 12.00 -22.75
C GLU A 386 19.03 12.98 -21.82
N GLY A 387 17.69 13.09 -21.95
CA GLY A 387 16.88 13.95 -21.10
C GLY A 387 16.79 13.43 -19.67
N PHE A 388 16.61 12.11 -19.50
CA PHE A 388 16.66 11.47 -18.18
C PHE A 388 18.03 11.63 -17.53
N THR A 389 19.10 11.43 -18.30
CA THR A 389 20.48 11.64 -17.84
C THR A 389 20.66 13.09 -17.39
N ALA A 390 20.22 14.08 -18.18
CA ALA A 390 20.33 15.50 -17.80
C ALA A 390 19.60 15.88 -16.50
N ILE A 391 18.66 15.05 -16.01
CA ILE A 391 17.94 15.29 -14.75
C ILE A 391 18.67 14.66 -13.56
N PHE A 392 19.19 13.44 -13.73
CA PHE A 392 19.59 12.57 -12.61
C PHE A 392 21.07 12.16 -12.64
N ASP A 393 21.85 12.64 -13.60
CA ASP A 393 23.26 12.27 -13.70
C ASP A 393 24.02 12.58 -12.40
N ALA A 394 24.90 11.66 -12.01
CA ALA A 394 25.69 11.72 -10.77
C ALA A 394 24.87 11.90 -9.46
N THR A 395 23.55 11.73 -9.48
CA THR A 395 22.69 11.90 -8.29
C THR A 395 22.63 10.64 -7.44
N PHE A 396 22.53 9.48 -8.09
CA PHE A 396 22.25 8.21 -7.42
C PHE A 396 23.52 7.46 -7.06
N LYS A 397 23.52 6.90 -5.85
CA LYS A 397 24.62 6.08 -5.31
C LYS A 397 24.40 4.60 -5.54
N SER A 398 23.14 4.19 -5.71
CA SER A 398 22.79 2.78 -5.85
C SER A 398 21.74 2.55 -6.93
N ILE A 399 21.84 1.38 -7.56
CA ILE A 399 20.81 0.81 -8.43
C ILE A 399 20.42 -0.55 -7.88
N ARG A 400 19.12 -0.79 -7.73
CA ARG A 400 18.55 -2.05 -7.28
C ARG A 400 17.68 -2.65 -8.38
N LEU A 401 17.83 -3.95 -8.59
CA LEU A 401 17.03 -4.75 -9.49
C LEU A 401 16.38 -5.86 -8.69
N SER A 402 15.06 -5.85 -8.68
CA SER A 402 14.28 -6.96 -8.15
C SER A 402 14.02 -7.96 -9.28
N PHE A 403 14.11 -9.25 -9.00
CA PHE A 403 13.87 -10.29 -10.01
C PHE A 403 12.49 -10.90 -9.84
N GLU A 404 11.91 -11.40 -10.94
CA GLU A 404 10.64 -12.14 -10.88
C GLU A 404 10.85 -13.55 -10.29
N GLU A 405 11.97 -14.19 -10.63
CA GLU A 405 12.38 -15.47 -10.08
C GLU A 405 13.43 -15.26 -8.98
N ARG A 406 13.33 -16.07 -7.92
CA ARG A 406 14.30 -16.01 -6.82
C ARG A 406 15.70 -16.36 -7.31
N ILE A 407 16.67 -15.56 -6.90
CA ILE A 407 18.07 -15.87 -7.12
C ILE A 407 18.43 -17.01 -6.17
N LYS A 408 18.91 -18.13 -6.71
CA LYS A 408 19.57 -19.16 -5.92
C LYS A 408 20.94 -18.65 -5.52
N VAL A 409 21.03 -18.07 -4.34
CA VAL A 409 22.25 -17.42 -3.86
C VAL A 409 23.37 -18.46 -3.69
N GLU A 410 23.02 -19.68 -3.29
CA GLU A 410 23.95 -20.80 -3.17
C GLU A 410 24.59 -21.15 -4.52
N ASP A 411 23.81 -21.24 -5.60
CA ASP A 411 24.32 -21.50 -6.96
C ASP A 411 25.27 -20.36 -7.42
N LEU A 412 25.01 -19.12 -6.97
CA LEU A 412 25.85 -17.95 -7.24
C LEU A 412 27.17 -18.00 -6.47
N ILE A 413 27.12 -18.41 -5.20
CA ILE A 413 28.30 -18.62 -4.36
C ILE A 413 29.18 -19.73 -4.95
N ASP A 414 28.60 -20.92 -5.20
CA ASP A 414 29.32 -22.09 -5.71
C ASP A 414 30.07 -21.76 -7.02
N LYS A 415 29.43 -21.01 -7.90
CA LYS A 415 30.02 -20.62 -9.18
C LYS A 415 31.05 -19.51 -9.06
N ALA A 416 30.88 -18.58 -8.13
CA ALA A 416 31.91 -17.58 -7.83
C ALA A 416 33.17 -18.24 -7.27
N GLU A 417 33.03 -19.21 -6.38
CA GLU A 417 34.15 -19.99 -5.84
C GLU A 417 34.84 -20.83 -6.92
N ALA A 418 34.07 -21.49 -7.80
CA ALA A 418 34.61 -22.23 -8.94
C ALA A 418 35.44 -21.34 -9.89
N GLN A 419 35.07 -20.06 -10.01
CA GLN A 419 35.78 -19.06 -10.82
C GLN A 419 36.87 -18.29 -10.03
N GLN A 420 37.07 -18.61 -8.75
CA GLN A 420 37.99 -17.91 -7.85
C GLN A 420 37.73 -16.40 -7.75
N LEU A 421 36.45 -16.00 -7.87
CA LEU A 421 36.04 -14.62 -7.69
C LEU A 421 36.03 -14.27 -6.19
N PRO A 422 36.56 -13.09 -5.79
CA PRO A 422 36.45 -12.62 -4.41
C PRO A 422 34.98 -12.37 -4.04
N ILE A 423 34.43 -13.22 -3.18
CA ILE A 423 33.04 -13.18 -2.72
C ILE A 423 33.00 -13.21 -1.19
N ASP A 424 32.04 -12.49 -0.61
CA ASP A 424 31.74 -12.50 0.83
C ASP A 424 30.30 -12.91 1.04
N TYR A 425 30.03 -13.83 1.98
CA TYR A 425 28.70 -14.36 2.26
C TYR A 425 28.58 -14.88 3.71
N PRO A 426 27.41 -14.77 4.35
CA PRO A 426 27.15 -15.32 5.67
C PRO A 426 27.07 -16.86 5.64
N HIS A 427 27.25 -17.50 6.80
CA HIS A 427 27.24 -18.97 6.93
C HIS A 427 25.95 -19.64 6.42
N ASP A 428 24.82 -18.93 6.46
CA ASP A 428 23.53 -19.43 5.98
C ASP A 428 23.32 -19.26 4.47
N CYS A 429 24.29 -18.68 3.76
CA CYS A 429 24.26 -18.39 2.33
C CYS A 429 23.03 -17.57 1.88
N SER A 430 22.43 -16.81 2.79
CA SER A 430 21.21 -16.04 2.53
C SER A 430 21.42 -14.83 1.59
N SER A 431 22.68 -14.44 1.41
CA SER A 431 23.11 -13.38 0.49
C SER A 431 24.58 -13.55 0.10
N CYS A 432 25.06 -12.79 -0.89
CA CYS A 432 26.48 -12.67 -1.17
C CYS A 432 26.83 -11.29 -1.69
N SER A 433 28.10 -10.91 -1.57
CA SER A 433 28.60 -9.61 -1.99
C SER A 433 29.88 -9.71 -2.81
N PHE A 434 30.00 -8.84 -3.81
CA PHE A 434 31.16 -8.72 -4.68
C PHE A 434 31.66 -7.29 -4.68
N LYS A 435 32.97 -7.10 -4.72
CA LYS A 435 33.57 -5.79 -4.98
C LYS A 435 33.65 -5.57 -6.49
N VAL A 436 33.28 -4.37 -6.94
CA VAL A 436 33.46 -3.92 -8.32
C VAL A 436 34.42 -2.73 -8.37
N PRO A 437 34.90 -2.31 -9.56
CA PRO A 437 35.72 -1.10 -9.69
C PRO A 437 35.10 0.13 -9.03
N ASP A 438 35.92 1.15 -8.80
CA ASP A 438 35.52 2.44 -8.21
C ASP A 438 34.89 2.37 -6.81
N ARG A 439 35.29 1.34 -6.05
CA ARG A 439 34.80 1.03 -4.69
C ARG A 439 33.31 0.69 -4.64
N GLY A 440 32.73 0.30 -5.76
CA GLY A 440 31.36 -0.21 -5.77
C GLY A 440 31.28 -1.59 -5.12
N GLN A 441 30.09 -1.90 -4.62
CA GLN A 441 29.76 -3.20 -4.06
C GLN A 441 28.45 -3.70 -4.66
N ILE A 442 28.48 -4.91 -5.19
CA ILE A 442 27.27 -5.66 -5.53
C ILE A 442 26.87 -6.44 -4.29
N HIS A 443 25.60 -6.38 -3.93
CA HIS A 443 24.99 -7.26 -2.94
C HIS A 443 23.81 -7.97 -3.59
N VAL A 444 23.74 -9.29 -3.40
CA VAL A 444 22.73 -10.16 -3.99
C VAL A 444 22.09 -10.97 -2.88
N ASN A 445 20.76 -11.01 -2.85
CA ASN A 445 20.01 -11.94 -2.01
C ASN A 445 18.95 -12.68 -2.85
N GLU A 446 18.07 -13.45 -2.21
CA GLU A 446 17.07 -14.25 -2.93
C GLU A 446 16.10 -13.42 -3.82
N ASP A 447 15.91 -12.14 -3.54
CA ASP A 447 14.87 -11.32 -4.19
C ASP A 447 15.44 -10.20 -5.08
N HIS A 448 16.65 -9.70 -4.80
CA HIS A 448 17.21 -8.56 -5.53
C HIS A 448 18.74 -8.57 -5.62
N LEU A 449 19.23 -7.85 -6.61
CA LEU A 449 20.60 -7.39 -6.73
C LEU A 449 20.63 -5.89 -6.48
N SER A 450 21.59 -5.41 -5.70
CA SER A 450 21.88 -4.00 -5.56
C SER A 450 23.35 -3.74 -5.87
N LEU A 451 23.62 -2.69 -6.63
CA LEU A 451 24.95 -2.16 -6.87
C LEU A 451 25.01 -0.79 -6.19
N THR A 452 25.95 -0.62 -5.26
CA THR A 452 26.09 0.58 -4.44
C THR A 452 27.49 1.14 -4.52
N TYR A 453 27.60 2.47 -4.66
CA TYR A 453 28.82 3.25 -4.65
C TYR A 453 28.84 4.22 -3.47
N PRO A 454 30.03 4.63 -3.00
CA PRO A 454 30.16 5.58 -1.88
C PRO A 454 29.72 7.01 -2.24
N SER A 455 29.70 7.35 -3.53
CA SER A 455 29.32 8.66 -4.06
C SER A 455 28.41 8.50 -5.27
N GLY A 456 27.68 9.57 -5.61
CA GLY A 456 26.87 9.60 -6.82
C GLY A 456 27.75 9.35 -8.05
N MET A 457 27.27 8.49 -8.95
CA MET A 457 28.01 8.07 -10.15
C MET A 457 27.21 8.46 -11.39
N PRO A 458 27.88 8.76 -12.52
CA PRO A 458 27.19 8.98 -13.78
C PRO A 458 26.27 7.80 -14.12
N LEU A 459 25.09 8.09 -14.66
CA LEU A 459 24.10 7.03 -14.94
C LEU A 459 24.62 6.00 -15.94
N GLU A 460 25.41 6.43 -16.92
CA GLU A 460 26.11 5.55 -17.85
C GLU A 460 27.07 4.57 -17.14
N GLN A 461 27.79 5.05 -16.12
CA GLN A 461 28.68 4.20 -15.33
C GLN A 461 27.89 3.24 -14.45
N LEU A 462 26.79 3.68 -13.82
CA LEU A 462 25.92 2.81 -13.02
C LEU A 462 25.29 1.70 -13.88
N THR A 463 24.78 2.03 -15.05
CA THR A 463 24.17 1.09 -15.99
C THR A 463 25.20 0.14 -16.60
N THR A 464 26.39 0.62 -16.92
CA THR A 464 27.51 -0.21 -17.41
C THR A 464 28.00 -1.18 -16.35
N ALA A 465 28.25 -0.69 -15.13
CA ALA A 465 28.70 -1.52 -14.02
C ALA A 465 27.64 -2.56 -13.63
N LEU A 466 26.36 -2.19 -13.70
CA LEU A 466 25.25 -3.12 -13.55
C LEU A 466 25.24 -4.18 -14.67
N GLY A 467 25.42 -3.77 -15.94
CA GLY A 467 25.49 -4.71 -17.06
C GLY A 467 26.66 -5.69 -16.91
N GLN A 468 27.79 -5.25 -16.37
CA GLN A 468 28.93 -6.10 -16.02
C GLN A 468 28.59 -7.03 -14.84
N ALA A 469 27.98 -6.49 -13.78
CA ALA A 469 27.51 -7.26 -12.62
C ALA A 469 26.59 -8.42 -13.04
N LEU A 470 25.59 -8.12 -13.88
CA LEU A 470 24.65 -9.11 -14.41
C LEU A 470 25.32 -10.16 -15.32
N ARG A 471 26.43 -9.82 -15.97
CA ARG A 471 27.24 -10.79 -16.75
C ARG A 471 28.10 -11.69 -15.87
N MET A 472 28.48 -11.21 -14.68
CA MET A 472 29.21 -11.98 -13.68
C MET A 472 28.28 -12.93 -12.90
N LEU A 473 26.98 -12.63 -12.84
CA LEU A 473 25.99 -13.57 -12.33
C LEU A 473 25.93 -14.83 -13.21
N PRO A 474 25.81 -16.02 -12.60
CA PRO A 474 25.72 -17.24 -13.35
C PRO A 474 24.49 -17.31 -14.22
N ARG A 475 24.72 -17.71 -15.47
CA ARG A 475 23.66 -18.17 -16.34
C ARG A 475 23.29 -19.60 -15.92
N GLY A 476 21.99 -19.86 -15.76
CA GLY A 476 21.50 -21.23 -15.59
C GLY A 476 21.82 -22.06 -16.84
N ASP A 477 22.02 -23.36 -16.67
CA ASP A 477 22.31 -24.28 -17.78
C ASP A 477 21.13 -24.44 -18.76
N ASP A 478 19.95 -23.91 -18.44
CA ASP A 478 18.80 -23.85 -19.34
C ASP A 478 18.68 -22.49 -20.02
N ALA A 479 19.47 -22.32 -21.08
CA ALA A 479 19.34 -21.24 -22.03
C ALA A 479 17.95 -21.26 -22.71
N LYS A 480 17.01 -20.46 -22.19
CA LYS A 480 15.99 -19.76 -23.00
C LYS A 480 16.19 -18.25 -22.88
N SER A 481 17.21 -17.80 -23.61
CA SER A 481 17.23 -16.57 -24.42
C SER A 481 16.57 -15.31 -23.81
N LEU A 482 17.35 -14.51 -23.09
CA LEU A 482 17.33 -13.07 -23.39
C LEU A 482 18.05 -12.88 -24.73
N PRO A 483 17.47 -12.15 -25.70
CA PRO A 483 18.10 -11.97 -26.99
C PRO A 483 19.44 -11.24 -26.81
N PRO A 484 20.47 -11.58 -27.60
CA PRO A 484 21.68 -10.79 -27.62
C PRO A 484 21.34 -9.35 -28.04
N PRO A 485 22.04 -8.32 -27.54
CA PRO A 485 21.95 -7.00 -28.15
C PRO A 485 22.31 -7.16 -29.63
N ALA A 486 21.50 -6.54 -30.49
CA ALA A 486 21.75 -6.52 -31.93
C ALA A 486 23.21 -6.12 -32.17
N GLN A 487 23.97 -7.00 -32.80
CA GLN A 487 25.29 -6.64 -33.31
C GLN A 487 25.09 -5.57 -34.39
N GLY A 488 25.65 -4.39 -34.14
CA GLY A 488 25.75 -3.31 -35.12
C GLY A 488 24.89 -2.10 -34.76
N GLN A 489 25.47 -1.20 -33.95
CA GLN A 489 25.38 0.26 -34.07
C GLN A 489 26.11 0.88 -32.87
N PHE A 490 27.44 0.79 -32.87
CA PHE A 490 28.38 1.73 -32.23
C PHE A 490 29.76 1.32 -32.78
N GLU A 491 30.05 1.80 -33.98
CA GLU A 491 31.42 2.24 -34.32
C GLU A 491 31.57 3.69 -33.86
#